data_AF-A0A3A2J0F0-F1
#
_entry.id   AF-A0A3A2J0F0-F1
#
_cell.length_a   1.000
_cell.length_b   1.000
_cell.length_c   1.000
_cell.angle_alpha   90.00
_cell.angle_beta   90.00
_cell.angle_gamma   90.00
#
_symmetry.space_group_name_H-M   'P 1'
#
loop_
_entity.id
_entity.type
_entity.pdbx_description
1 polymer ?
#
loop_
_entity_poly.entity_id
_entity_poly.type
_entity_poly.pdbx_seq_one_letter_code
_entity_poly.pdbx_strand_id
1 'polypeptide(L)' 'QLQRLLKDNPSLQARLEEFIADAYIDSVLVAAKETGMEESAFPAQYPYTQEDLLNPEFYPGLEH' A
#
# COMPACT_ATOMS: atom_id res chain seq x y z
N GLN A 1 9.83 12.30 -0.41
CA GLN A 1 9.63 12.88 -1.76
C GLN A 1 8.18 12.78 -2.23
N LEU A 2 7.49 11.65 -1.99
CA LEU A 2 6.08 11.42 -2.35
C LEU A 2 5.10 12.49 -1.82
N GLN A 3 5.20 12.90 -0.55
CA GLN A 3 4.31 13.91 0.03
C GLN A 3 4.35 15.28 -0.70
N ARG A 4 5.51 15.68 -1.24
CA ARG A 4 5.62 16.93 -2.01
C ARG A 4 4.89 16.81 -3.36
N LEU A 5 5.04 15.68 -4.04
CA LEU A 5 4.37 15.41 -5.32
C LEU A 5 2.84 15.38 -5.16
N LEU A 6 2.34 14.82 -4.06
CA LEU A 6 0.91 14.80 -3.76
C LEU A 6 0.37 16.19 -3.44
N LYS A 7 1.15 17.02 -2.72
CA LYS A 7 0.79 18.41 -2.45
C LYS A 7 0.68 19.25 -3.73
N ASP A 8 1.60 19.03 -4.68
CA ASP A 8 1.63 19.77 -5.95
C ASP A 8 0.57 19.25 -6.94
N ASN A 9 0.01 18.05 -6.71
CA ASN A 9 -1.02 17.45 -7.55
C ASN A 9 -2.17 16.82 -6.71
N PRO A 10 -3.12 17.63 -6.22
CA PRO A 10 -4.24 17.14 -5.41
C PRO A 10 -5.17 16.19 -6.17
N SER A 11 -5.21 16.24 -7.50
CA SER A 11 -5.97 15.26 -8.30
C SER A 11 -5.36 13.86 -8.26
N LEU A 12 -4.03 13.76 -8.13
CA LEU A 12 -3.33 12.50 -7.92
C LEU A 12 -3.64 11.95 -6.53
N GLN A 13 -3.71 12.82 -5.52
CA GLN A 13 -4.10 12.42 -4.17
C GLN A 13 -5.51 11.83 -4.13
N ALA A 14 -6.47 12.41 -4.86
CA ALA A 14 -7.84 11.91 -4.93
C ALA A 14 -7.98 10.53 -5.61
N ARG A 15 -7.01 10.15 -6.45
CA ARG A 15 -6.96 8.84 -7.14
C ARG A 15 -6.01 7.85 -6.48
N LEU A 16 -5.33 8.26 -5.42
CA LEU A 16 -4.27 7.46 -4.84
C LEU A 16 -4.80 6.13 -4.28
N GLU A 17 -6.00 6.14 -3.69
CA GLU A 17 -6.65 4.92 -3.19
C GLU A 17 -6.89 3.87 -4.29
N GLU A 18 -7.38 4.28 -5.46
CA GLU A 18 -7.55 3.38 -6.61
C GLU A 18 -6.20 2.79 -7.04
N PHE A 19 -5.17 3.62 -7.19
CA PHE A 19 -3.85 3.15 -7.60
C PHE A 19 -3.21 2.21 -6.57
N ILE A 20 -3.42 2.44 -5.28
CA ILE A 20 -2.92 1.56 -4.22
C ILE A 20 -3.64 0.21 -4.29
N ALA A 21 -4.96 0.20 -4.47
CA ALA A 21 -5.73 -1.04 -4.55
C ALA A 21 -5.26 -1.92 -5.73
N ASP A 22 -5.07 -1.31 -6.90
CA ASP A 22 -4.56 -2.01 -8.08
C ASP A 22 -3.13 -2.52 -7.86
N ALA A 23 -2.24 -1.65 -7.36
CA ALA A 23 -0.85 -2.02 -7.11
C ALA A 23 -0.72 -3.10 -6.01
N TYR A 24 -1.64 -3.14 -5.04
CA TYR A 24 -1.63 -4.14 -3.98
C TYR A 24 -1.89 -5.55 -4.53
N ILE A 25 -2.82 -5.69 -5.49
CA ILE A 25 -3.10 -6.99 -6.14
C ILE A 25 -1.83 -7.51 -6.82
N ASP A 26 -1.16 -6.67 -7.60
CA ASP A 26 0.10 -7.02 -8.25
C ASP A 26 1.19 -7.38 -7.22
N SER A 27 1.23 -6.65 -6.10
CA SER A 27 2.19 -6.90 -5.01
C SER A 27 1.94 -8.24 -4.32
N VAL A 28 0.68 -8.66 -4.16
CA VAL A 28 0.34 -10.00 -3.64
C VAL A 28 0.86 -11.09 -4.55
N LEU A 29 0.72 -10.94 -5.87
CA LEU A 29 1.25 -11.92 -6.83
C LEU A 29 2.78 -12.06 -6.73
N VAL A 30 3.49 -10.93 -6.62
CA VAL A 30 4.94 -10.92 -6.45
C VAL A 30 5.32 -11.56 -5.12
N ALA A 31 4.67 -11.17 -4.02
CA ALA A 31 4.97 -11.68 -2.69
C ALA A 31 4.67 -13.18 -2.58
N ALA A 32 3.55 -13.67 -3.12
CA ALA A 32 3.21 -15.09 -3.18
C ALA A 32 4.30 -15.89 -3.90
N LYS A 33 4.76 -15.38 -5.05
CA LYS A 33 5.86 -16.00 -5.82
C LYS A 33 7.19 -16.03 -5.07
N GLU A 34 7.53 -14.95 -4.37
CA GLU A 34 8.82 -14.84 -3.64
C GLU A 34 8.83 -15.64 -2.33
N THR A 35 7.70 -15.72 -1.65
CA THR A 35 7.58 -16.39 -0.34
C THR A 35 7.16 -17.86 -0.45
N GLY A 36 6.60 -18.26 -1.61
CA GLY A 36 5.99 -19.58 -1.79
C GLY A 36 4.66 -19.76 -1.05
N MET A 37 4.07 -18.67 -0.54
CA MET A 37 2.75 -18.69 0.08
C MET A 37 1.65 -18.62 -0.97
N GLU A 38 0.50 -19.22 -0.67
CA GLU A 38 -0.72 -19.04 -1.47
C GLU A 38 -1.18 -17.58 -1.42
N GLU A 39 -1.72 -17.06 -2.52
CA GLU A 39 -2.28 -15.70 -2.57
C GLU A 39 -3.38 -15.48 -1.51
N SER A 40 -4.11 -16.54 -1.17
CA SER A 40 -5.14 -16.53 -0.12
C SER A 40 -4.60 -16.35 1.31
N ALA A 41 -3.29 -16.50 1.51
CA ALA A 41 -2.64 -16.20 2.78
C ALA A 41 -2.45 -14.68 3.00
N PHE A 42 -2.59 -13.87 1.95
CA PHE A 42 -2.52 -12.43 2.02
C PHE A 42 -3.92 -11.83 2.24
N PRO A 43 -4.03 -10.69 2.94
CA PRO A 43 -5.30 -9.98 3.08
C PRO A 43 -5.91 -9.68 1.71
N ALA A 44 -7.18 -10.00 1.52
CA ALA A 44 -7.90 -9.77 0.27
C ALA A 44 -8.09 -8.28 -0.07
N GLN A 45 -7.97 -7.41 0.93
CA GLN A 45 -7.98 -5.96 0.79
C GLN A 45 -6.78 -5.39 1.51
N TYR A 46 -6.30 -4.26 1.00
CA TYR A 46 -5.22 -3.51 1.60
C TYR A 46 -5.57 -3.10 3.04
N PRO A 47 -4.78 -3.48 4.06
CA PRO A 47 -5.19 -3.33 5.47
C PRO A 47 -4.82 -1.98 6.10
N TYR A 48 -4.16 -1.08 5.38
CA TYR A 48 -3.69 0.20 5.92
C TYR A 48 -4.42 1.39 5.30
N THR A 49 -4.42 2.52 5.98
CA THR A 49 -5.02 3.74 5.45
C THR A 49 -4.05 4.48 4.51
N GLN A 50 -4.57 5.42 3.74
CA GLN A 50 -3.73 6.34 2.96
C GLN A 50 -2.78 7.13 3.87
N GLU A 51 -3.22 7.51 5.07
CA GLU A 51 -2.39 8.23 6.03
C GLU A 51 -1.22 7.37 6.51
N ASP A 52 -1.46 6.10 6.81
CA ASP A 52 -0.42 5.13 7.18
C ASP A 52 0.62 4.97 6.07
N LEU A 53 0.18 4.84 4.82
CA LEU A 53 1.06 4.72 3.65
C LEU A 53 1.97 5.93 3.42
N LEU A 54 1.43 7.11 3.69
CA LEU A 54 2.13 8.37 3.47
C LEU A 54 2.94 8.80 4.69
N ASN A 55 2.81 8.08 5.81
CA ASN A 55 3.54 8.31 7.02
C ASN A 55 4.88 7.52 6.99
N PRO A 56 6.03 8.21 6.87
CA PRO A 56 7.33 7.54 6.84
C PRO A 56 7.71 6.88 8.18
N GLU A 57 7.04 7.23 9.27
CA GLU A 57 7.24 6.66 10.60
C GLU A 57 6.27 5.50 10.88
N PHE A 58 5.41 5.14 9.94
CA PHE A 58 4.50 4.01 10.09
C PHE A 58 5.20 2.69 9.78
N TYR A 59 5.16 1.76 10.74
CA TYR A 59 5.63 0.40 10.57
C TYR A 59 4.60 -0.57 11.15
N PRO A 60 4.00 -1.45 10.33
CA PRO A 60 2.99 -2.38 10.80
C PRO A 60 3.61 -3.50 11.66
N GLY A 61 2.97 -3.81 12.79
CA GLY A 61 3.43 -4.84 13.72
C GLY A 61 4.53 -4.39 14.70
N LEU A 62 4.87 -3.10 14.72
CA LEU A 62 5.66 -2.48 15.78
C LEU A 62 4.75 -2.25 17.02
N GLU A 63 4.28 -3.35 17.60
CA GLU A 63 3.79 -3.34 18.99
C GLU A 63 5.03 -3.37 19.91
N HIS A 64 5.08 -2.45 20.88
CA HIS A 64 6.07 -2.47 21.95
C HIS A 64 5.71 -3.51 23.02
#